data_AF-A0A840F0R9-F1
#
_entry.id   AF-A0A840F0R9-F1
#
_cell.length_a   1.000
_cell.length_b   1.000
_cell.length_c   1.000
_cell.angle_alpha   90.00
_cell.angle_beta   90.00
_cell.angle_gamma   90.00
#
_symmetry.space_group_name_H-M   'P 1'
#
loop_
_entity.id
_entity.type
_entity.pdbx_description
1 polymer ?
#
loop_
_entity_poly.entity_id
_entity_poly.type
_entity_poly.pdbx_seq_one_letter_code
_entity_poly.pdbx_strand_id
1 'polypeptide(L)'
;MQSSREYLAHHLKGSDDPDVLAEVRRSPVVQGVAGAINYLVAVRGTRFGRQFISGAVNDGKLPAFQISGGWRFAPDDLDNWLDSLRVFGGQR
;
A
#
# COMPACT_ATOMS: atom_id res chain seq x y z
N MET A 1 18.14 -9.63 -3.68
CA MET A 1 17.35 -8.90 -2.67
C MET A 1 15.90 -9.07 -3.08
N GLN A 2 15.13 -9.80 -2.29
CA GLN A 2 13.69 -10.01 -2.57
C GLN A 2 12.97 -8.66 -2.40
N SER A 3 12.13 -8.29 -3.36
CA SER A 3 11.38 -7.04 -3.26
C SER A 3 10.34 -7.15 -2.13
N SER A 4 10.08 -6.04 -1.42
CA SER A 4 9.05 -5.96 -0.38
C SER A 4 7.71 -6.53 -0.85
N ARG A 5 7.37 -6.34 -2.13
CA ARG A 5 6.16 -6.89 -2.77
C ARG A 5 6.16 -8.42 -2.86
N GLU A 6 7.27 -9.03 -3.27
CA GLU A 6 7.38 -10.49 -3.38
C GLU A 6 7.33 -11.15 -2.00
N TYR A 7 7.93 -10.51 -1.00
CA TYR A 7 7.84 -10.93 0.38
C TYR A 7 6.38 -10.93 0.89
N LEU A 8 5.70 -9.79 0.75
CA LEU A 8 4.30 -9.62 1.18
C LEU A 8 3.35 -10.56 0.42
N ALA A 9 3.52 -10.72 -0.89
CA ALA A 9 2.68 -11.59 -1.70
C ALA A 9 2.82 -13.09 -1.36
N HIS A 10 4.03 -13.56 -1.08
CA HIS A 10 4.26 -14.96 -0.68
C HIS A 10 3.80 -15.27 0.73
N HIS A 11 3.93 -14.31 1.64
CA HIS A 11 3.76 -14.56 3.07
C HIS A 11 2.40 -14.14 3.63
N LEU A 12 1.63 -13.27 2.97
CA LEU A 12 0.35 -12.76 3.50
C LEU A 12 -0.91 -13.48 3.02
N LYS A 13 -0.81 -14.53 2.20
CA LYS A 13 -1.99 -15.29 1.78
C LYS A 13 -2.47 -16.20 2.92
N GLY A 14 -3.19 -15.61 3.88
CA GLY A 14 -3.84 -16.31 4.99
C GLY A 14 -2.98 -16.57 6.23
N SER A 15 -1.79 -15.96 6.32
CA SER A 15 -0.85 -16.25 7.42
C SER A 15 -1.06 -15.30 8.59
N ASP A 16 -1.51 -15.86 9.72
CA ASP A 16 -1.34 -15.28 11.07
C ASP A 16 0.08 -15.56 11.61
N ASP A 17 1.04 -15.74 10.70
CA ASP A 17 2.38 -16.21 11.02
C ASP A 17 3.19 -15.09 11.69
N PRO A 18 3.74 -15.32 12.89
CA PRO A 18 4.39 -14.29 13.68
C PRO A 18 5.67 -13.76 13.03
N ASP A 19 6.34 -14.55 12.17
CA ASP A 19 7.57 -14.14 11.49
C ASP A 19 7.24 -13.20 10.31
N VAL A 20 6.17 -13.50 9.58
CA VAL A 20 5.60 -12.61 8.55
C VAL A 20 5.14 -11.28 9.15
N LEU A 21 4.47 -11.34 10.30
CA LEU A 21 4.06 -10.15 11.04
C LEU A 21 5.27 -9.37 11.59
N ALA A 22 6.35 -10.05 11.99
CA ALA A 22 7.59 -9.43 12.44
C ALA A 22 8.36 -8.77 11.29
N GLU A 23 8.36 -9.34 10.09
CA GLU A 23 8.99 -8.75 8.93
C GLU A 23 8.15 -7.62 8.31
N VAL A 24 6.81 -7.71 8.34
CA VAL A 24 5.90 -6.57 8.10
C VAL A 24 6.15 -5.44 9.08
N ARG A 25 6.55 -5.74 10.32
CA ARG A 25 6.97 -4.73 11.31
C ARG A 25 8.36 -4.15 11.03
N ARG A 26 9.25 -4.88 10.33
CA ARG A 26 10.60 -4.45 9.95
C ARG A 26 10.65 -3.72 8.60
N SER A 27 9.75 -4.06 7.69
CA SER A 27 9.52 -3.31 6.46
C SER A 27 8.78 -2.02 6.78
N PRO A 28 9.01 -0.92 6.04
CA PRO A 28 8.28 0.34 6.22
C PRO A 28 6.83 0.19 5.75
N VAL A 29 5.99 -0.57 6.47
CA VAL A 29 4.61 -0.83 6.05
C VAL A 29 3.71 0.30 6.53
N VAL A 30 2.96 0.86 5.59
CA VAL A 30 2.07 1.97 5.86
C VAL A 30 0.73 1.45 6.38
N GLN A 31 0.35 1.88 7.57
CA GLN A 31 -0.80 1.33 8.29
C GLN A 31 -2.08 2.11 8.00
N GLY A 32 -3.07 1.42 7.44
CA GLY A 32 -4.39 1.94 7.19
C GLY A 32 -4.44 3.03 6.13
N VAL A 33 -5.66 3.39 5.74
CA VAL A 33 -5.89 4.42 4.71
C VAL A 33 -5.34 5.78 5.17
N ALA A 34 -5.45 6.10 6.47
CA ALA A 34 -4.89 7.33 7.03
C ALA A 34 -3.35 7.37 6.93
N GLY A 35 -2.68 6.25 7.20
CA GLY A 35 -1.24 6.13 7.00
C GLY A 35 -0.85 6.31 5.54
N ALA A 36 -1.61 5.71 4.60
CA ALA A 36 -1.36 5.84 3.16
C ALA A 36 -1.43 7.29 2.71
N ILE A 37 -2.44 8.04 3.17
CA ILE A 37 -2.55 9.48 2.90
C ILE A 37 -1.36 10.24 3.46
N ASN A 38 -0.98 9.98 4.72
CA ASN A 38 0.15 10.66 5.36
C ASN A 38 1.47 10.38 4.62
N TYR A 39 1.69 9.13 4.18
CA TYR A 39 2.84 8.77 3.37
C TYR A 39 2.87 9.55 2.04
N LEU A 40 1.77 9.53 1.28
CA LEU A 40 1.68 10.21 -0.02
C LEU A 40 1.86 11.72 0.10
N VAL A 41 1.38 12.33 1.19
CA VAL A 41 1.59 13.75 1.47
C VAL A 41 3.04 14.02 1.88
N ALA A 42 3.58 13.28 2.86
CA ALA A 42 4.90 13.56 3.41
C ALA A 42 6.04 13.23 2.45
N VAL A 43 5.91 12.14 1.69
CA VAL A 43 6.98 11.61 0.84
C VAL A 43 6.84 12.07 -0.61
N ARG A 44 5.61 12.27 -1.10
CA ARG A 44 5.32 12.58 -2.51
C ARG A 44 4.62 13.91 -2.72
N GLY A 45 4.35 14.67 -1.66
CA GLY A 45 3.70 15.98 -1.73
C GLY A 45 2.28 15.95 -2.29
N THR A 46 1.65 14.77 -2.39
CA THR A 46 0.37 14.58 -3.07
C THR A 46 -0.70 14.18 -2.08
N ARG A 47 -1.80 14.93 -2.05
CA ARG A 47 -2.91 14.67 -1.14
C ARG A 47 -4.07 13.99 -1.85
N PHE A 48 -4.54 12.89 -1.27
CA PHE A 48 -5.77 12.22 -1.69
C PHE A 48 -6.78 12.19 -0.55
N GLY A 49 -8.06 12.17 -0.92
CA GLY A 49 -9.15 11.95 0.03
C GLY A 49 -9.22 10.48 0.48
N ARG A 50 -9.68 10.24 1.72
CA ARG A 50 -9.87 8.89 2.26
C ARG A 50 -10.73 8.01 1.37
N GLN A 51 -11.84 8.55 0.86
CA GLN A 51 -12.76 7.83 -0.02
C GLN A 51 -12.10 7.45 -1.34
N PHE A 52 -11.20 8.28 -1.87
CA PHE A 52 -10.47 7.99 -3.11
C PHE A 52 -9.49 6.83 -2.93
N ILE A 53 -8.71 6.84 -1.85
CA ILE A 53 -7.82 5.72 -1.51
C ILE A 53 -8.63 4.44 -1.25
N SER A 54 -9.68 4.52 -0.44
CA SER A 54 -10.56 3.37 -0.16
C SER A 54 -11.22 2.83 -1.43
N GLY A 55 -11.66 3.71 -2.34
CA GLY A 55 -12.18 3.32 -3.64
C GLY A 55 -11.14 2.60 -4.49
N ALA A 56 -9.92 3.14 -4.58
CA ALA A 56 -8.83 2.50 -5.32
C ALA A 56 -8.46 1.11 -4.77
N VAL A 57 -8.53 0.92 -3.45
CA VAL A 57 -8.34 -0.40 -2.82
C VAL A 57 -9.48 -1.34 -3.17
N ASN A 58 -10.73 -0.90 -3.02
CA ASN A 58 -11.92 -1.72 -3.30
C ASN A 58 -12.03 -2.09 -4.79
N ASP A 59 -11.62 -1.19 -5.68
CA ASP A 59 -11.55 -1.42 -7.13
C ASP A 59 -10.35 -2.32 -7.54
N GLY A 60 -9.48 -2.70 -6.61
CA GLY A 60 -8.26 -3.48 -6.87
C GLY A 60 -7.17 -2.72 -7.63
N LYS A 61 -7.29 -1.39 -7.75
CA LYS A 61 -6.31 -0.52 -8.43
C LYS A 61 -5.11 -0.19 -7.56
N LEU A 62 -5.30 -0.11 -6.24
CA LEU A 62 -4.25 0.08 -5.26
C LEU A 62 -4.05 -1.22 -4.48
N PRO A 63 -2.90 -1.90 -4.64
CA PRO A 63 -2.59 -3.08 -3.85
C PRO A 63 -2.59 -2.77 -2.36
N ALA A 64 -3.34 -3.56 -1.59
CA ALA A 64 -3.40 -3.47 -0.14
C ALA A 64 -3.56 -4.88 0.44
N PHE A 65 -2.96 -5.08 1.62
CA PHE A 65 -3.03 -6.32 2.36
C PHE A 65 -3.92 -6.14 3.58
N GLN A 66 -4.81 -7.09 3.85
CA GLN A 66 -5.64 -7.08 5.04
C GLN A 66 -4.96 -7.89 6.14
N ILE A 67 -4.45 -7.22 7.18
CA ILE A 67 -3.71 -7.84 8.29
C ILE A 67 -4.35 -7.40 9.61
N SER A 68 -4.75 -8.37 10.44
CA SER A 68 -5.39 -8.16 11.75
C SER A 68 -6.54 -7.14 11.72
N GLY A 69 -7.39 -7.20 10.69
CA GLY A 69 -8.55 -6.32 10.52
C GLY A 69 -8.26 -4.91 9.99
N GLY A 70 -7.00 -4.61 9.63
CA GLY A 70 -6.60 -3.31 9.06
C GLY A 70 -5.94 -3.45 7.68
N TRP A 71 -6.12 -2.44 6.84
CA TRP A 71 -5.38 -2.33 5.58
C TRP A 71 -3.91 -2.00 5.83
N ARG A 72 -3.03 -2.62 5.05
CA ARG A 72 -1.58 -2.41 5.07
C ARG A 72 -1.11 -2.20 3.64
N PHE A 73 -0.23 -1.23 3.45
CA PHE A 73 0.27 -0.85 2.14
C PHE A 73 1.79 -0.93 2.13
N ALA A 74 2.35 -1.44 1.03
CA ALA A 74 3.77 -1.27 0.76
C ALA A 74 4.01 0.14 0.21
N PRO A 75 5.07 0.84 0.61
CA PRO A 75 5.46 2.13 0.04
C PRO A 75 5.61 2.08 -1.48
N ASP A 76 6.26 1.03 -2.00
CA ASP A 76 6.43 0.82 -3.44
C ASP A 76 5.09 0.70 -4.18
N ASP A 77 4.08 0.05 -3.58
CA ASP A 77 2.76 -0.07 -4.20
C ASP A 77 2.02 1.28 -4.22
N LEU A 78 2.17 2.09 -3.17
CA LEU A 78 1.64 3.46 -3.14
C LEU A 78 2.31 4.34 -4.19
N ASP A 79 3.62 4.18 -4.38
CA ASP A 79 4.40 4.92 -5.36
C ASP A 79 4.06 4.50 -6.79
N ASN A 80 3.98 3.20 -7.06
CA ASN A 80 3.57 2.66 -8.36
C ASN A 80 2.13 3.06 -8.71
N TRP A 81 1.23 3.03 -7.73
CA TRP A 81 -0.14 3.49 -7.93
C TRP A 81 -0.18 4.99 -8.24
N LEU A 82 0.58 5.81 -7.50
CA LEU A 82 0.70 7.25 -7.78
C LEU A 82 1.25 7.51 -9.20
N ASP A 83 2.26 6.76 -9.62
CA ASP A 83 2.83 6.87 -10.96
C ASP A 83 1.81 6.50 -12.04
N SER A 84 1.04 5.43 -11.82
CA SER A 84 -0.04 5.03 -12.73
C SER A 84 -1.06 6.16 -12.94
N LEU A 85 -1.43 6.89 -11.89
CA LEU A 85 -2.35 8.03 -11.98
C LEU A 85 -1.78 9.18 -12.80
N ARG A 86 -0.46 9.41 -12.76
CA ARG A 86 0.20 10.44 -13.58
C ARG A 86 0.21 10.06 -15.05
N VAL A 87 0.40 8.78 -15.37
CA VAL A 87 0.31 8.27 -16.73
C VAL A 87 -1.13 8.44 -17.27
N PHE A 88 -2.15 8.13 -16.47
CA PHE A 88 -3.55 8.31 -16.87
C PHE A 88 -3.99 9.78 -16.92
N GLY A 89 -3.48 10.65 -16.06
CA GLY A 89 -3.75 12.09 -16.07
C GLY A 89 -3.02 12.86 -17.18
N GLY A 90 -2.07 12.23 -17.87
CA GLY A 90 -1.31 12.79 -18.99
C GLY A 90 -1.94 12.61 -20.37
N GLN A 91 -3.10 11.95 -20.48
CA GLN A 91 -3.84 11.85 -21.75
C GLN A 91 -5.05 12.80 -21.77
N ARG A 92 -4.78 14.00 -22.31
CA ARG A 92 -5.66 14.92 -23.07
C ARG A 92 -7.00 15.32 -22.48
#